data_AF-A0A0Q4JT88-F1
#
_entry.id   AF-A0A0Q4JT88-F1
#
_cell.length_a   1.000
_cell.length_b   1.000
_cell.length_c   1.000
_cell.angle_alpha   90.00
_cell.angle_beta   90.00
_cell.angle_gamma   90.00
#
_symmetry.space_group_name_H-M   'P 1'
#
loop_
_entity.id
_entity.type
_entity.pdbx_description
1 polymer ?
#
loop_
_entity_poly.entity_id
_entity_poly.type
_entity_poly.pdbx_seq_one_letter_code
_entity_poly.pdbx_strand_id
1 'polypeptide(L)'
;MPVVAQTAPAAPTQAATRDPGASAPVRYDVSFPQTQHHRAKIVATWRGVPAGPLRVQMSRSSPGRYAIHEFAKNVYDVSATDGAGRPLKLTRTDPYGWSVAGHDGTVVVSYTLYGDRGDGTYAQIDATHAHLNMPATFLWATGYDAQPISVRFTSPDPAWKVATQLPAGTAPGSYWAPNLQYFMDSPTELSDHMVREWQEAGKTFRLTLHHGGTAADMDRFTEKAKKVVAEEIKIFGAPAPYDFGTYTFIADYRPSVNGDGMEHRNSTIITDRRSLAEAKDDQLGTLAHEFFHSWNVERLRPRELEPFDFTRANPTPSLWLAEGFTSYYGPLSIRRAGLASVDEYLGEMGAMVNGVVNSPARIAARINASPQEMSLRAPFVDAATAIDPVEPNIFVSYYPYGAVIGLSLDLQLRQRFPGKSLDDYMRLLWKTHGATEQPYTPADLRTALATLTGDRAFADQFFDRTIEGSFLPDFTPLLDQAGLVLRAAGPGKGWIGRTNATQEADGVTLAVSPAQNTPLFAAGADRGDVILSLGGQPVADLAAWTAGVAALKPGTLTPLRYRQRGIERTAMLTPVADPTLEIVRGETVGRTPTPQQRAFRLGWLGAE
;
A
#
# COMPACT_ATOMS: atom_id res chain seq x y z
N MET A 1 4.28 48.01 -10.66
CA MET A 1 3.66 47.79 -9.34
C MET A 1 3.59 46.28 -9.12
N PRO A 2 4.17 45.74 -8.04
CA PRO A 2 4.16 44.30 -7.82
C PRO A 2 2.75 43.87 -7.40
N VAL A 3 2.27 42.79 -8.00
CA VAL A 3 1.01 42.15 -7.64
C VAL A 3 1.21 41.54 -6.26
N VAL A 4 0.57 42.13 -5.25
CA VAL A 4 0.50 41.59 -3.90
C VAL A 4 -0.33 40.32 -3.98
N ALA A 5 0.31 39.17 -3.81
CA ALA A 5 -0.38 37.90 -3.62
C ALA A 5 -1.18 38.00 -2.32
N GLN A 6 -2.51 38.07 -2.43
CA GLN A 6 -3.39 37.90 -1.29
C GLN A 6 -3.23 36.47 -0.79
N THR A 7 -2.58 36.30 0.35
CA THR A 7 -2.58 35.06 1.11
C THR A 7 -4.02 34.79 1.53
N ALA A 8 -4.62 33.72 0.99
CA ALA A 8 -5.87 33.20 1.53
C ALA A 8 -5.68 32.91 3.02
N PRO A 9 -6.69 33.19 3.89
CA PRO A 9 -6.59 32.83 5.29
C PRO A 9 -6.41 31.31 5.42
N ALA A 10 -5.47 30.89 6.28
CA ALA A 10 -5.26 29.48 6.57
C ALA A 10 -6.59 28.87 7.06
N ALA A 11 -6.99 27.74 6.47
CA ALA A 11 -8.11 26.96 6.98
C ALA A 11 -7.84 26.62 8.45
N PRO A 12 -8.85 26.66 9.35
CA PRO A 12 -8.66 26.23 10.72
C PRO A 12 -8.11 24.80 10.73
N THR A 13 -7.13 24.55 11.58
CA THR A 13 -6.58 23.19 11.76
C THR A 13 -7.72 22.24 12.11
N GLN A 14 -7.68 21.01 11.58
CA GLN A 14 -8.75 20.02 11.75
C GLN A 14 -9.14 19.83 13.22
N ALA A 15 -8.16 19.88 14.13
CA ALA A 15 -8.32 19.80 15.59
C ALA A 15 -9.13 20.95 16.24
N ALA A 16 -9.31 22.09 15.56
CA ALA A 16 -10.04 23.25 16.09
C ALA A 16 -11.56 23.19 15.85
N THR A 17 -12.00 22.27 14.99
CA THR A 17 -13.42 22.04 14.71
C THR A 17 -14.09 21.26 15.85
N ARG A 18 -15.41 21.33 15.95
CA ARG A 18 -16.20 20.68 17.01
C ARG A 18 -17.33 19.87 16.39
N ASP A 19 -17.85 18.91 17.16
CA ASP A 19 -19.03 18.13 16.81
C ASP A 19 -20.16 19.07 16.30
N PRO A 20 -20.57 18.96 15.03
CA PRO A 20 -21.65 19.79 14.46
C PRO A 20 -23.04 19.38 14.96
N GLY A 21 -23.16 18.27 15.68
CA GLY A 21 -24.38 17.78 16.30
C GLY A 21 -25.46 17.37 15.30
N ALA A 22 -26.70 17.21 15.80
CA ALA A 22 -27.82 16.71 15.00
C ALA A 22 -28.23 17.61 13.82
N SER A 23 -27.90 18.90 13.88
CA SER A 23 -28.16 19.91 12.86
C SER A 23 -27.00 20.11 11.87
N ALA A 24 -26.02 19.18 11.85
CA ALA A 24 -24.89 19.26 10.94
C ALA A 24 -25.32 19.55 9.48
N PRO A 25 -24.55 20.36 8.73
CA PRO A 25 -24.83 20.61 7.31
C PRO A 25 -24.85 19.32 6.49
N VAL A 26 -24.02 18.34 6.87
CA VAL A 26 -24.00 16.99 6.32
C VAL A 26 -24.15 15.99 7.46
N ARG A 27 -25.12 15.07 7.31
CA ARG A 27 -25.35 14.00 8.30
C ARG A 27 -25.58 12.66 7.62
N TYR A 28 -25.00 11.60 8.17
CA TYR A 28 -25.26 10.22 7.77
C TYR A 28 -25.83 9.42 8.95
N ASP A 29 -26.91 8.67 8.72
CA ASP A 29 -27.42 7.66 9.64
C ASP A 29 -27.27 6.28 8.97
N VAL A 30 -26.51 5.38 9.60
CA VAL A 30 -26.13 4.07 9.06
C VAL A 30 -26.72 2.98 9.94
N SER A 31 -27.29 1.96 9.30
CA SER A 31 -27.87 0.78 9.97
C SER A 31 -27.65 -0.48 9.15
N PHE A 32 -27.70 -1.65 9.79
CA PHE A 32 -27.38 -2.94 9.18
C PHE A 32 -28.53 -3.94 9.35
N PRO A 33 -29.71 -3.70 8.71
CA PRO A 33 -30.89 -4.52 8.92
C PRO A 33 -30.78 -5.94 8.34
N GLN A 34 -29.78 -6.21 7.48
CA GLN A 34 -29.64 -7.46 6.72
C GLN A 34 -28.17 -7.86 6.59
N THR A 35 -27.46 -7.96 7.71
CA THR A 35 -26.03 -8.35 7.74
C THR A 35 -25.75 -9.69 7.06
N GLN A 36 -26.64 -10.67 7.22
CA GLN A 36 -26.58 -11.97 6.55
C GLN A 36 -26.71 -11.92 5.03
N HIS A 37 -27.07 -10.76 4.47
CA HIS A 37 -27.14 -10.49 3.04
C HIS A 37 -26.22 -9.35 2.62
N HIS A 38 -25.27 -8.99 3.48
CA HIS A 38 -24.19 -8.05 3.18
C HIS A 38 -24.67 -6.64 2.88
N ARG A 39 -25.67 -6.15 3.63
CA ARG A 39 -26.35 -4.89 3.33
C ARG A 39 -26.37 -3.92 4.51
N ALA A 40 -26.07 -2.66 4.19
CA ALA A 40 -26.35 -1.51 5.03
C ALA A 40 -27.44 -0.63 4.40
N LYS A 41 -28.23 0.03 5.24
CA LYS A 41 -29.10 1.14 4.86
C LYS A 41 -28.47 2.44 5.34
N ILE A 42 -28.29 3.39 4.42
CA ILE A 42 -27.68 4.68 4.70
C ILE A 42 -28.66 5.78 4.34
N VAL A 43 -28.84 6.73 5.26
CA VAL A 43 -29.61 7.96 5.04
C VAL A 43 -28.67 9.15 5.17
N ALA A 44 -28.43 9.84 4.07
CA ALA A 44 -27.60 11.04 3.99
C ALA A 44 -28.48 12.29 3.93
N THR A 45 -28.17 13.31 4.73
CA THR A 45 -28.90 14.58 4.79
C THR A 45 -27.95 15.74 4.52
N TRP A 46 -28.27 16.57 3.52
CA TRP A 46 -27.61 17.84 3.25
C TRP A 46 -28.56 18.99 3.56
N ARG A 47 -28.08 19.99 4.31
CA ARG A 47 -28.83 21.19 4.71
C ARG A 47 -28.21 22.44 4.13
N GLY A 48 -29.00 23.50 4.03
CA GLY A 48 -28.55 24.77 3.45
C GLY A 48 -28.26 24.66 1.96
N VAL A 49 -28.94 23.75 1.26
CA VAL A 49 -28.72 23.48 -0.17
C VAL A 49 -29.18 24.70 -0.98
N PRO A 50 -28.29 25.34 -1.78
CA PRO A 50 -28.68 26.47 -2.61
C PRO A 50 -29.74 26.11 -3.64
N ALA A 51 -30.49 27.11 -4.13
CA ALA A 51 -31.48 26.88 -5.18
C ALA A 51 -30.83 26.26 -6.44
N GLY A 52 -31.42 25.17 -6.93
CA GLY A 52 -30.91 24.41 -8.07
C GLY A 52 -30.90 22.90 -7.79
N PRO A 53 -30.33 22.08 -8.69
CA PRO A 53 -30.11 20.66 -8.42
C PRO A 53 -28.87 20.42 -7.55
N LEU A 54 -29.00 19.57 -6.52
CA LEU A 54 -27.87 19.02 -5.77
C LEU A 54 -27.36 17.74 -6.46
N ARG A 55 -26.06 17.66 -6.76
CA ARG A 55 -25.41 16.44 -7.28
C ARG A 55 -24.82 15.63 -6.13
N VAL A 56 -25.23 14.37 -6.00
CA VAL A 56 -24.70 13.39 -5.03
C VAL A 56 -24.09 12.18 -5.73
N GLN A 57 -22.87 11.79 -5.40
CA GLN A 57 -22.12 10.75 -6.12
C GLN A 57 -21.33 9.84 -5.21
N MET A 58 -21.03 8.64 -5.70
CA MET A 58 -20.02 7.78 -5.09
C MET A 58 -18.64 8.15 -5.60
N SER A 59 -17.64 7.94 -4.75
CA SER A 59 -16.24 7.99 -5.15
C SER A 59 -15.92 6.91 -6.18
N ARG A 60 -14.84 7.15 -6.92
CA ARG A 60 -14.20 6.23 -7.86
C ARG A 60 -12.74 5.97 -7.51
N SER A 61 -12.24 6.55 -6.43
CA SER A 61 -10.91 6.29 -5.88
C SER A 61 -10.98 6.43 -4.37
N SER A 62 -9.96 5.89 -3.71
CA SER A 62 -9.81 5.90 -2.25
C SER A 62 -8.40 6.39 -1.93
N PRO A 63 -8.18 7.24 -0.91
CA PRO A 63 -6.84 7.54 -0.42
C PRO A 63 -6.04 6.26 -0.17
N GLY A 64 -4.73 6.30 -0.43
CA GLY A 64 -3.81 5.15 -0.37
C GLY A 64 -4.01 4.05 -1.44
N ARG A 65 -5.04 4.16 -2.30
CA ARG A 65 -5.20 3.28 -3.47
C ARG A 65 -5.23 4.06 -4.78
N TYR A 66 -4.14 4.00 -5.53
CA TYR A 66 -3.88 4.79 -6.74
C TYR A 66 -4.57 4.27 -8.01
N ALA A 67 -5.84 3.87 -7.94
CA ALA A 67 -6.57 3.28 -9.06
C ALA A 67 -8.04 3.72 -9.10
N ILE A 68 -8.69 3.48 -10.24
CA ILE A 68 -10.14 3.68 -10.37
C ILE A 68 -10.89 2.43 -9.93
N HIS A 69 -11.92 2.66 -9.13
CA HIS A 69 -12.85 1.66 -8.64
C HIS A 69 -14.28 2.03 -9.01
N GLU A 70 -15.10 1.02 -9.27
CA GLU A 70 -16.50 1.19 -9.64
C GLU A 70 -17.41 1.01 -8.42
N PHE A 71 -17.14 1.72 -7.31
CA PHE A 71 -17.87 1.57 -6.03
C PHE A 71 -19.39 1.77 -6.18
N ALA A 72 -19.80 2.67 -7.07
CA ALA A 72 -21.21 2.93 -7.38
C ALA A 72 -22.01 1.68 -7.79
N LYS A 73 -21.37 0.62 -8.28
CA LYS A 73 -22.04 -0.64 -8.67
C LYS A 73 -22.79 -1.29 -7.51
N ASN A 74 -22.38 -1.01 -6.27
CA ASN A 74 -22.92 -1.60 -5.05
C ASN A 74 -23.97 -0.71 -4.35
N VAL A 75 -24.34 0.42 -4.96
CA VAL A 75 -25.35 1.35 -4.44
C VAL A 75 -26.65 1.23 -5.23
N TYR A 76 -27.75 0.92 -4.55
CA TYR A 76 -29.06 0.73 -5.17
C TYR A 76 -30.19 1.14 -4.22
N ASP A 77 -31.44 1.07 -4.70
CA ASP A 77 -32.64 1.54 -3.97
C ASP A 77 -32.53 3.00 -3.52
N VAL A 78 -31.99 3.85 -4.41
CA VAL A 78 -31.76 5.26 -4.14
C VAL A 78 -33.07 6.03 -4.25
N SER A 79 -33.42 6.76 -3.19
CA SER A 79 -34.59 7.64 -3.12
C SER A 79 -34.22 8.96 -2.45
N ALA A 80 -34.99 10.02 -2.70
CA ALA A 80 -34.76 11.32 -2.08
C ALA A 80 -36.06 11.98 -1.60
N THR A 81 -35.96 12.72 -0.49
CA THR A 81 -37.02 13.60 0.03
C THR A 81 -36.44 14.96 0.43
N ASP A 82 -37.31 15.95 0.60
CA ASP A 82 -36.93 17.24 1.19
C ASP A 82 -36.98 17.22 2.73
N GLY A 83 -36.77 18.38 3.37
CA GLY A 83 -36.82 18.52 4.83
C GLY A 83 -38.20 18.25 5.45
N ALA A 84 -39.28 18.36 4.66
CA ALA A 84 -40.64 18.03 5.06
C ALA A 84 -41.04 16.57 4.76
N GLY A 85 -40.13 15.76 4.21
CA GLY A 85 -40.39 14.36 3.85
C GLY A 85 -41.16 14.19 2.53
N ARG A 86 -41.30 15.23 1.72
CA ARG A 86 -41.94 15.13 0.40
C ARG A 86 -40.98 14.49 -0.59
N PRO A 87 -41.42 13.53 -1.41
CA PRO A 87 -40.55 12.88 -2.41
C PRO A 87 -39.96 13.87 -3.41
N LEU A 88 -38.67 13.72 -3.70
CA LEU A 88 -37.93 14.49 -4.70
C LEU A 88 -37.59 13.62 -5.91
N LYS A 89 -37.64 14.21 -7.10
CA LYS A 89 -37.29 13.52 -8.34
C LYS A 89 -35.77 13.37 -8.46
N LEU A 90 -35.31 12.14 -8.66
CA LEU A 90 -33.93 11.83 -9.00
C LEU A 90 -33.72 11.83 -10.51
N THR A 91 -32.64 12.46 -10.96
CA THR A 91 -32.17 12.36 -12.35
C THR A 91 -30.77 11.77 -12.37
N ARG A 92 -30.50 10.80 -13.24
CA ARG A 92 -29.20 10.14 -13.38
C ARG A 92 -28.70 10.34 -14.81
N THR A 93 -27.54 10.96 -14.97
CA THR A 93 -26.90 11.25 -16.27
C THR A 93 -25.64 10.43 -16.50
N ASP A 94 -25.16 9.73 -15.47
CA ASP A 94 -23.96 8.91 -15.49
C ASP A 94 -24.11 7.75 -14.47
N PRO A 95 -23.22 6.74 -14.48
CA PRO A 95 -23.37 5.61 -13.58
C PRO A 95 -22.92 5.90 -12.13
N TYR A 96 -22.35 7.07 -11.83
CA TYR A 96 -21.69 7.39 -10.57
C TYR A 96 -22.51 8.27 -9.63
N GLY A 97 -23.61 8.87 -10.11
CA GLY A 97 -24.62 9.32 -9.16
C GLY A 97 -25.86 10.02 -9.70
N TRP A 98 -26.46 10.83 -8.83
CA TRP A 98 -27.80 11.39 -8.99
C TRP A 98 -27.82 12.90 -8.78
N SER A 99 -28.75 13.57 -9.47
CA SER A 99 -29.11 14.97 -9.27
C SER A 99 -30.50 15.08 -8.67
N VAL A 100 -30.64 15.89 -7.62
CA VAL A 100 -31.88 16.10 -6.86
C VAL A 100 -32.32 17.56 -6.98
N ALA A 101 -33.47 17.82 -7.59
CA ALA A 101 -34.01 19.18 -7.75
C ALA A 101 -35.34 19.35 -7.00
N GLY A 102 -35.77 20.61 -6.81
CA GLY A 102 -37.08 20.94 -6.22
C GLY A 102 -37.14 20.82 -4.70
N HIS A 103 -36.00 20.84 -4.02
CA HIS A 103 -35.90 20.79 -2.55
C HIS A 103 -36.21 22.13 -1.89
N ASP A 104 -36.47 22.11 -0.59
CA ASP A 104 -36.75 23.28 0.26
C ASP A 104 -35.49 23.89 0.93
N GLY A 105 -34.31 23.44 0.51
CA GLY A 105 -33.02 23.76 1.13
C GLY A 105 -32.46 22.61 1.97
N THR A 106 -33.22 21.52 2.10
CA THR A 106 -32.75 20.24 2.64
C THR A 106 -32.96 19.13 1.63
N VAL A 107 -31.97 18.26 1.46
CA VAL A 107 -32.06 17.04 0.66
C VAL A 107 -31.71 15.86 1.55
N VAL A 108 -32.61 14.88 1.64
CA VAL A 108 -32.40 13.61 2.32
C VAL A 108 -32.37 12.51 1.28
N VAL A 109 -31.27 11.77 1.17
CA VAL A 109 -31.11 10.62 0.27
C VAL A 109 -31.02 9.35 1.09
N SER A 110 -31.86 8.37 0.77
CA SER A 110 -31.78 7.02 1.34
C SER A 110 -31.32 6.05 0.26
N TYR A 111 -30.43 5.12 0.61
CA TYR A 111 -29.95 4.09 -0.30
C TYR A 111 -29.53 2.82 0.46
N THR A 112 -29.45 1.71 -0.29
CA THR A 112 -28.86 0.46 0.18
C THR A 112 -27.45 0.31 -0.39
N LEU A 113 -26.51 -0.07 0.48
CA LEU A 113 -25.16 -0.46 0.11
C LEU A 113 -25.01 -1.98 0.25
N TYR A 114 -24.47 -2.64 -0.78
CA TYR A 114 -23.98 -4.02 -0.69
C TYR A 114 -22.46 -4.05 -0.52
N GLY A 115 -21.94 -4.84 0.42
CA GLY A 115 -20.50 -4.97 0.66
C GLY A 115 -20.13 -6.35 1.15
N ASP A 116 -19.32 -7.08 0.36
CA ASP A 116 -18.91 -8.45 0.65
C ASP A 116 -17.43 -8.69 0.30
N ARG A 117 -16.59 -7.67 0.55
CA ARG A 117 -15.14 -7.76 0.36
C ARG A 117 -14.42 -6.87 1.36
N GLY A 118 -13.83 -7.48 2.38
CA GLY A 118 -13.10 -6.76 3.43
C GLY A 118 -11.63 -6.68 3.05
N ASP A 119 -11.11 -5.49 2.83
CA ASP A 119 -9.70 -5.16 2.61
C ASP A 119 -9.54 -3.65 2.80
N GLY A 120 -8.34 -3.09 2.60
CA GLY A 120 -8.11 -1.66 2.77
C GLY A 120 -8.93 -0.75 1.83
N THR A 121 -9.57 -1.31 0.80
CA THR A 121 -10.17 -0.54 -0.30
C THR A 121 -11.70 -0.67 -0.40
N TYR A 122 -12.27 -1.81 -0.02
CA TYR A 122 -13.70 -2.12 -0.20
C TYR A 122 -14.44 -2.22 1.15
N ALA A 123 -15.75 -2.51 1.08
CA ALA A 123 -16.59 -2.72 2.25
C ALA A 123 -17.03 -4.18 2.36
N GLN A 124 -17.12 -4.68 3.59
CA GLN A 124 -17.69 -5.97 3.93
C GLN A 124 -18.67 -5.82 5.09
N ILE A 125 -19.83 -6.44 4.94
CA ILE A 125 -20.86 -6.48 5.97
C ILE A 125 -21.24 -7.95 6.09
N ASP A 126 -21.14 -8.52 7.27
CA ASP A 126 -21.61 -9.88 7.53
C ASP A 126 -22.14 -10.00 8.96
N ALA A 127 -22.50 -11.20 9.39
CA ALA A 127 -23.06 -11.44 10.73
C ALA A 127 -22.06 -11.20 11.87
N THR A 128 -20.79 -10.90 11.58
CA THR A 128 -19.70 -10.74 12.55
C THR A 128 -19.12 -9.33 12.57
N HIS A 129 -19.23 -8.57 11.48
CA HIS A 129 -18.81 -7.17 11.45
C HIS A 129 -19.45 -6.32 10.35
N ALA A 130 -19.20 -5.01 10.42
CA ALA A 130 -19.25 -4.11 9.28
C ALA A 130 -17.90 -3.37 9.13
N HIS A 131 -17.14 -3.79 8.12
CA HIS A 131 -15.89 -3.21 7.66
C HIS A 131 -16.18 -2.18 6.55
N LEU A 132 -15.87 -0.91 6.80
CA LEU A 132 -16.28 0.19 5.93
C LEU A 132 -15.07 1.04 5.51
N ASN A 133 -14.66 0.88 4.25
CA ASN A 133 -13.92 1.92 3.54
C ASN A 133 -14.89 3.06 3.17
N MET A 134 -14.54 4.30 3.53
CA MET A 134 -15.46 5.44 3.46
C MET A 134 -15.84 5.82 2.01
N PRO A 135 -14.88 5.96 1.07
CA PRO A 135 -15.16 6.13 -0.37
C PRO A 135 -16.05 5.03 -0.98
N ALA A 136 -15.93 3.79 -0.51
CA ALA A 136 -16.76 2.68 -0.95
C ALA A 136 -18.16 2.65 -0.28
N THR A 137 -18.41 3.48 0.74
CA THR A 137 -19.62 3.43 1.57
C THR A 137 -20.55 4.64 1.39
N PHE A 138 -20.00 5.85 1.27
CA PHE A 138 -20.77 7.09 1.39
C PHE A 138 -20.94 7.86 0.08
N LEU A 139 -22.20 8.16 -0.27
CA LEU A 139 -22.52 9.19 -1.25
C LEU A 139 -22.15 10.56 -0.68
N TRP A 140 -21.48 11.40 -1.47
CA TRP A 140 -21.12 12.76 -1.09
C TRP A 140 -21.65 13.76 -2.12
N ALA A 141 -21.82 15.02 -1.70
CA ALA A 141 -22.36 16.07 -2.55
C ALA A 141 -21.29 17.09 -2.96
N THR A 142 -21.30 17.50 -4.22
CA THR A 142 -20.41 18.54 -4.73
C THR A 142 -20.71 19.88 -4.05
N GLY A 143 -19.67 20.56 -3.55
CA GLY A 143 -19.80 21.87 -2.89
C GLY A 143 -20.02 21.79 -1.38
N TYR A 144 -20.05 20.58 -0.82
CA TYR A 144 -20.11 20.31 0.63
C TYR A 144 -18.77 19.86 1.21
N ASP A 145 -17.72 19.87 0.40
CA ASP A 145 -16.40 19.32 0.67
C ASP A 145 -15.78 19.88 1.97
N ALA A 146 -16.01 21.17 2.25
CA ALA A 146 -15.49 21.87 3.41
C ALA A 146 -16.43 21.86 4.63
N GLN A 147 -17.63 21.27 4.52
CA GLN A 147 -18.62 21.29 5.59
C GLN A 147 -18.34 20.19 6.63
N PRO A 148 -18.57 20.45 7.92
CA PRO A 148 -18.45 19.42 8.94
C PRO A 148 -19.54 18.36 8.78
N ILE A 149 -19.15 17.11 9.02
CA ILE A 149 -19.97 15.92 8.81
C ILE A 149 -20.26 15.27 10.16
N SER A 150 -21.49 14.85 10.39
CA SER A 150 -21.85 13.92 11.47
C SER A 150 -22.24 12.57 10.88
N VAL A 151 -21.79 11.47 11.50
CA VAL A 151 -22.23 10.11 11.15
C VAL A 151 -22.69 9.40 12.40
N ARG A 152 -23.79 8.65 12.31
CA ARG A 152 -24.29 7.80 13.38
C ARG A 152 -24.39 6.37 12.92
N PHE A 153 -23.73 5.47 13.63
CA PHE A 153 -23.81 4.04 13.39
C PHE A 153 -24.79 3.40 14.37
N THR A 154 -25.80 2.71 13.84
CA THR A 154 -26.72 1.88 14.62
C THR A 154 -26.29 0.43 14.49
N SER A 155 -25.62 -0.07 15.52
CA SER A 155 -25.15 -1.45 15.55
C SER A 155 -26.31 -2.45 15.54
N PRO A 156 -26.24 -3.55 14.77
CA PRO A 156 -27.22 -4.64 14.83
C PRO A 156 -27.05 -5.51 16.08
N ASP A 157 -25.86 -5.47 16.71
CA ASP A 157 -25.51 -6.25 17.90
C ASP A 157 -24.95 -5.33 18.99
N PRO A 158 -25.46 -5.36 20.23
CA PRO A 158 -24.94 -4.53 21.33
C PRO A 158 -23.48 -4.83 21.72
N ALA A 159 -22.92 -5.98 21.37
CA ALA A 159 -21.52 -6.32 21.61
C ALA A 159 -20.57 -5.62 20.63
N TRP A 160 -21.06 -5.22 19.46
CA TRP A 160 -20.21 -4.55 18.48
C TRP A 160 -19.89 -3.12 18.92
N LYS A 161 -18.61 -2.78 18.80
CA LYS A 161 -18.02 -1.47 19.06
C LYS A 161 -17.50 -0.91 17.74
N VAL A 162 -17.45 0.41 17.64
CA VAL A 162 -16.89 1.11 16.49
C VAL A 162 -15.41 1.39 16.73
N ALA A 163 -14.54 0.96 15.81
CA ALA A 163 -13.14 1.34 15.71
C ALA A 163 -12.95 2.29 14.51
N THR A 164 -12.47 3.51 14.76
CA THR A 164 -12.23 4.54 13.74
C THR A 164 -11.35 5.66 14.29
N GLN A 165 -10.74 6.47 13.42
CA GLN A 165 -10.10 7.74 13.78
C GLN A 165 -11.08 8.92 13.94
N LEU A 166 -12.35 8.75 13.59
CA LEU A 166 -13.34 9.81 13.80
C LEU A 166 -13.48 10.10 15.30
N PRO A 167 -13.44 11.38 15.73
CA PRO A 167 -13.81 11.74 17.09
C PRO A 167 -15.27 11.37 17.37
N ALA A 168 -15.53 10.88 18.59
CA ALA A 168 -16.88 10.62 19.06
C ALA A 168 -17.69 11.94 19.12
N GLY A 169 -18.94 11.87 18.70
CA GLY A 169 -19.92 12.94 18.84
C GLY A 169 -20.62 12.88 20.20
N THR A 170 -21.53 13.83 20.41
CA THR A 170 -22.29 13.98 21.67
C THR A 170 -23.44 12.99 21.82
N ALA A 171 -23.94 12.41 20.72
CA ALA A 171 -25.01 11.42 20.74
C ALA A 171 -24.45 9.97 20.74
N PRO A 172 -25.17 8.98 21.33
CA PRO A 172 -24.76 7.59 21.28
C PRO A 172 -24.59 7.05 19.85
N GLY A 173 -23.44 6.42 19.60
CA GLY A 173 -23.06 5.87 18.30
C GLY A 173 -22.76 6.94 17.24
N SER A 174 -22.65 8.21 17.63
CA SER A 174 -22.30 9.31 16.71
C SER A 174 -20.83 9.62 16.73
N TYR A 175 -20.32 10.01 15.57
CA TYR A 175 -18.97 10.44 15.28
C TYR A 175 -19.04 11.63 14.33
N TRP A 176 -17.93 12.35 14.15
CA TRP A 176 -17.92 13.52 13.27
C TRP A 176 -16.58 13.72 12.57
N ALA A 177 -16.59 14.47 11.48
CA ALA A 177 -15.40 14.86 10.73
C ALA A 177 -15.42 16.37 10.42
N PRO A 178 -14.25 17.04 10.38
CA PRO A 178 -14.15 18.46 10.06
C PRO A 178 -14.60 18.80 8.63
N ASN A 179 -14.40 17.87 7.68
CA ASN A 179 -14.64 18.04 6.26
C ASN A 179 -14.68 16.68 5.54
N LEU A 180 -14.94 16.70 4.23
CA LEU A 180 -15.05 15.51 3.39
C LEU A 180 -13.73 14.73 3.29
N GLN A 181 -12.58 15.41 3.19
CA GLN A 181 -11.28 14.75 3.08
C GLN A 181 -10.99 13.90 4.33
N TYR A 182 -11.15 14.46 5.53
CA TYR A 182 -10.98 13.70 6.77
C TYR A 182 -11.99 12.57 6.89
N PHE A 183 -13.25 12.79 6.50
CA PHE A 183 -14.28 11.76 6.55
C PHE A 183 -13.97 10.59 5.63
N MET A 184 -13.54 10.87 4.39
CA MET A 184 -13.16 9.83 3.42
C MET A 184 -11.87 9.11 3.80
N ASP A 185 -11.02 9.72 4.61
CA ASP A 185 -9.81 9.13 5.16
C ASP A 185 -10.04 8.39 6.52
N SER A 186 -11.29 8.20 6.95
CA SER A 186 -11.56 7.63 8.27
C SER A 186 -12.21 6.25 8.20
N PRO A 187 -11.47 5.16 7.93
CA PRO A 187 -12.05 3.82 7.89
C PRO A 187 -12.77 3.50 9.20
N THR A 188 -13.74 2.59 9.13
CA THR A 188 -14.54 2.22 10.29
C THR A 188 -14.84 0.74 10.29
N GLU A 189 -14.55 0.09 11.42
CA GLU A 189 -14.87 -1.29 11.69
C GLU A 189 -15.89 -1.36 12.84
N LEU A 190 -17.01 -2.04 12.63
CA LEU A 190 -17.98 -2.36 13.68
C LEU A 190 -17.94 -3.85 13.95
N SER A 191 -17.49 -4.25 15.13
CA SER A 191 -17.40 -5.67 15.51
C SER A 191 -17.21 -5.81 17.02
N ASP A 192 -17.30 -7.03 17.55
CA ASP A 192 -16.89 -7.30 18.93
C ASP A 192 -15.36 -7.44 19.05
N HIS A 193 -14.62 -6.43 18.57
CA HIS A 193 -13.17 -6.41 18.61
C HIS A 193 -12.63 -6.23 20.03
N MET A 194 -11.42 -6.74 20.28
CA MET A 194 -10.67 -6.44 21.50
C MET A 194 -9.94 -5.10 21.38
N VAL A 195 -9.64 -4.44 22.49
CA VAL A 195 -8.91 -3.16 22.51
C VAL A 195 -7.72 -3.22 23.47
N ARG A 196 -6.58 -2.66 23.04
CA ARG A 196 -5.45 -2.29 23.90
C ARG A 196 -5.04 -0.86 23.61
N GLU A 197 -4.71 -0.12 24.66
CA GLU A 197 -4.24 1.25 24.56
C GLU A 197 -2.94 1.43 25.33
N TRP A 198 -2.07 2.30 24.83
CA TRP A 198 -0.85 2.71 25.53
C TRP A 198 -0.50 4.17 25.20
N GLN A 199 0.38 4.75 26.01
CA GLN A 199 0.95 6.08 25.79
C GLN A 199 2.38 5.93 25.28
N GLU A 200 2.75 6.70 24.26
CA GLU A 200 4.13 6.80 23.77
C GLU A 200 4.36 8.23 23.26
N ALA A 201 5.47 8.85 23.65
CA ALA A 201 5.83 10.23 23.28
C ALA A 201 4.69 11.29 23.38
N GLY A 202 3.81 11.17 24.39
CA GLY A 202 2.70 12.10 24.62
C GLY A 202 1.49 11.94 23.70
N LYS A 203 1.38 10.79 23.01
CA LYS A 203 0.23 10.40 22.19
C LYS A 203 -0.36 9.09 22.69
N THR A 204 -1.66 8.93 22.47
CA THR A 204 -2.36 7.67 22.71
C THR A 204 -2.26 6.80 21.46
N PHE A 205 -1.90 5.54 21.64
CA PHE A 205 -1.98 4.53 20.59
C PHE A 205 -3.01 3.49 21.00
N ARG A 206 -3.85 3.10 20.04
CA ARG A 206 -4.90 2.12 20.21
C ARG A 206 -4.72 1.01 19.20
N LEU A 207 -4.76 -0.24 19.63
CA LEU A 207 -4.92 -1.39 18.75
C LEU A 207 -6.31 -1.99 19.00
N THR A 208 -7.14 -1.99 17.96
CA THR A 208 -8.41 -2.72 17.93
C THR A 208 -8.22 -3.97 17.10
N LEU A 209 -8.58 -5.13 17.64
CA LEU A 209 -8.36 -6.42 16.99
C LEU A 209 -9.66 -7.23 16.90
N HIS A 210 -10.20 -7.33 15.70
CA HIS A 210 -11.26 -8.25 15.36
C HIS A 210 -10.64 -9.56 14.86
N HIS A 211 -10.66 -10.61 15.68
CA HIS A 211 -10.06 -11.90 15.34
C HIS A 211 -10.68 -13.05 16.12
N GLY A 212 -10.43 -14.29 15.68
CA GLY A 212 -10.85 -15.51 16.40
C GLY A 212 -9.85 -16.04 17.44
N GLY A 213 -8.80 -15.28 17.77
CA GLY A 213 -7.76 -15.70 18.72
C GLY A 213 -8.03 -15.27 20.17
N THR A 214 -7.01 -15.35 21.02
CA THR A 214 -7.14 -15.06 22.45
C THR A 214 -6.65 -13.67 22.84
N ALA A 215 -7.07 -13.20 24.02
CA ALA A 215 -6.54 -11.97 24.63
C ALA A 215 -5.01 -12.03 24.82
N ALA A 216 -4.44 -13.20 25.09
CA ALA A 216 -3.00 -13.39 25.23
C ALA A 216 -2.24 -13.23 23.89
N ASP A 217 -2.87 -13.62 22.77
CA ASP A 217 -2.33 -13.34 21.44
C ASP A 217 -2.29 -11.83 21.18
N MET A 218 -3.37 -11.13 21.53
CA MET A 218 -3.43 -9.67 21.42
C MET A 218 -2.38 -8.99 22.29
N ASP A 219 -2.18 -9.44 23.53
CA ASP A 219 -1.17 -8.87 24.44
C ASP A 219 0.24 -9.03 23.85
N ARG A 220 0.59 -10.23 23.37
CA ARG A 220 1.87 -10.50 22.72
C ARG A 220 2.10 -9.60 21.51
N PHE A 221 1.10 -9.47 20.64
CA PHE A 221 1.21 -8.63 19.44
C PHE A 221 1.29 -7.14 19.79
N THR A 222 0.55 -6.69 20.81
CA THR A 222 0.61 -5.30 21.30
C THR A 222 2.02 -4.94 21.78
N GLU A 223 2.70 -5.84 22.51
CA GLU A 223 4.09 -5.60 22.95
C GLU A 223 5.09 -5.52 21.79
N LYS A 224 4.85 -6.24 20.69
CA LYS A 224 5.63 -6.09 19.46
C LYS A 224 5.34 -4.73 18.77
N ALA A 225 4.07 -4.37 18.62
CA ALA A 225 3.64 -3.11 18.02
C ALA A 225 4.21 -1.89 18.77
N LYS A 226 4.23 -1.91 20.12
CA LYS A 226 4.85 -0.84 20.94
C LYS A 226 6.30 -0.57 20.56
N LYS A 227 7.09 -1.62 20.33
CA LYS A 227 8.51 -1.48 19.98
C LYS A 227 8.71 -0.91 18.58
N VAL A 228 7.89 -1.34 17.62
CA VAL A 228 7.88 -0.78 16.25
C VAL A 228 7.51 0.70 16.30
N VAL A 229 6.43 1.06 17.00
CA VAL A 229 5.98 2.44 17.16
C VAL A 229 7.08 3.33 17.75
N ALA A 230 7.74 2.86 18.82
CA ALA A 230 8.83 3.61 19.45
C ALA A 230 10.03 3.81 18.50
N GLU A 231 10.39 2.80 17.71
CA GLU A 231 11.51 2.90 16.77
C GLU A 231 11.18 3.83 15.58
N GLU A 232 9.96 3.80 15.06
CA GLU A 232 9.56 4.70 13.97
C GLU A 232 9.43 6.16 14.43
N ILE A 233 8.92 6.39 15.66
CA ILE A 233 8.97 7.72 16.28
C ILE A 233 10.40 8.24 16.37
N LYS A 234 11.37 7.39 16.72
CA LYS A 234 12.78 7.76 16.80
C LYS A 234 13.40 8.07 15.43
N ILE A 235 12.93 7.42 14.35
CA ILE A 235 13.35 7.77 12.98
C ILE A 235 12.98 9.22 12.68
N PHE A 236 11.79 9.69 13.02
CA PHE A 236 11.38 11.08 12.77
C PHE A 236 11.72 12.06 13.90
N GLY A 237 12.08 11.56 15.08
CA GLY A 237 12.43 12.32 16.29
C GLY A 237 11.22 12.72 17.15
N ALA A 238 10.00 12.62 16.63
CA ALA A 238 8.76 12.87 17.35
C ALA A 238 7.58 12.17 16.65
N PRO A 239 6.50 11.80 17.38
CA PRO A 239 5.28 11.31 16.76
C PRO A 239 4.67 12.37 15.85
N ALA A 240 3.96 11.91 14.81
CA ALA A 240 3.07 12.79 14.05
C ALA A 240 2.02 13.45 14.98
N PRO A 241 1.46 14.61 14.62
CA PRO A 241 0.65 15.40 15.54
C PRO A 241 -0.64 14.71 15.99
N TYR A 242 -1.19 13.77 15.20
CA TYR A 242 -2.50 13.11 15.35
C TYR A 242 -3.62 14.07 15.81
N ASP A 243 -4.55 14.45 14.93
CA ASP A 243 -5.41 15.63 15.14
C ASP A 243 -6.21 15.62 16.45
N PHE A 244 -6.55 14.43 16.97
CA PHE A 244 -7.25 14.24 18.24
C PHE A 244 -6.42 13.53 19.32
N GLY A 245 -5.10 13.51 19.16
CA GLY A 245 -4.14 12.96 20.14
C GLY A 245 -4.02 11.43 20.15
N THR A 246 -4.70 10.74 19.25
CA THR A 246 -4.76 9.27 19.19
C THR A 246 -4.45 8.76 17.79
N TYR A 247 -3.66 7.69 17.70
CA TYR A 247 -3.52 6.86 16.50
C TYR A 247 -4.16 5.49 16.72
N THR A 248 -4.97 5.01 15.78
CA THR A 248 -5.69 3.73 15.91
C THR A 248 -5.29 2.71 14.85
N PHE A 249 -4.71 1.59 15.26
CA PHE A 249 -4.55 0.41 14.43
C PHE A 249 -5.86 -0.39 14.42
N ILE A 250 -6.51 -0.47 13.26
CA ILE A 250 -7.76 -1.21 13.06
C ILE A 250 -7.43 -2.54 12.39
N ALA A 251 -7.23 -3.58 13.20
CA ALA A 251 -6.88 -4.92 12.72
C ALA A 251 -8.10 -5.83 12.61
N ASP A 252 -8.28 -6.43 11.43
CA ASP A 252 -9.37 -7.35 11.13
C ASP A 252 -8.79 -8.64 10.51
N TYR A 253 -8.55 -9.62 11.38
CA TYR A 253 -7.84 -10.87 11.07
C TYR A 253 -8.82 -12.05 11.05
N ARG A 254 -9.48 -12.23 9.91
CA ARG A 254 -10.63 -13.12 9.71
C ARG A 254 -10.55 -13.90 8.39
N PRO A 255 -10.95 -15.17 8.33
CA PRO A 255 -10.92 -15.93 7.07
C PRO A 255 -11.80 -15.37 5.94
N SER A 256 -12.80 -14.56 6.28
CA SER A 256 -13.75 -13.92 5.36
C SER A 256 -13.22 -12.65 4.70
N VAL A 257 -12.16 -12.03 5.22
CA VAL A 257 -11.54 -10.85 4.61
C VAL A 257 -10.50 -11.24 3.55
N ASN A 258 -9.94 -10.24 2.87
CA ASN A 258 -8.79 -10.33 1.99
C ASN A 258 -7.59 -9.66 2.68
N GLY A 259 -6.37 -10.12 2.39
CA GLY A 259 -5.17 -9.52 2.97
C GLY A 259 -4.85 -8.18 2.31
N ASP A 260 -4.67 -7.13 3.11
CA ASP A 260 -4.32 -5.78 2.67
C ASP A 260 -3.88 -4.90 3.86
N GLY A 261 -3.30 -3.75 3.56
CA GLY A 261 -3.02 -2.66 4.49
C GLY A 261 -3.37 -1.33 3.82
N MET A 262 -3.89 -0.39 4.61
CA MET A 262 -4.19 0.96 4.13
C MET A 262 -3.88 1.98 5.21
N GLU A 263 -3.07 2.96 4.84
CA GLU A 263 -2.69 4.07 5.67
C GLU A 263 -3.79 5.11 5.75
N HIS A 264 -3.92 5.73 6.92
CA HIS A 264 -4.80 6.88 7.13
C HIS A 264 -4.15 7.85 8.10
N ARG A 265 -4.64 9.09 8.09
CA ARG A 265 -3.99 10.21 8.79
C ARG A 265 -3.75 9.96 10.27
N ASN A 266 -4.71 9.33 10.96
CA ASN A 266 -4.71 9.05 12.39
C ASN A 266 -5.08 7.58 12.69
N SER A 267 -5.06 6.71 11.68
CA SER A 267 -5.33 5.29 11.83
C SER A 267 -4.72 4.50 10.70
N THR A 268 -4.87 3.19 10.77
CA THR A 268 -4.69 2.32 9.62
C THR A 268 -5.73 1.22 9.72
N ILE A 269 -6.14 0.67 8.58
CA ILE A 269 -6.86 -0.59 8.54
C ILE A 269 -5.95 -1.68 7.97
N ILE A 270 -5.88 -2.80 8.68
CA ILE A 270 -4.98 -3.92 8.37
C ILE A 270 -5.75 -5.22 8.43
N THR A 271 -5.78 -5.94 7.31
CA THR A 271 -6.56 -7.16 7.14
C THR A 271 -5.66 -8.34 6.81
N ASP A 272 -5.96 -9.51 7.40
CA ASP A 272 -5.30 -10.78 7.06
C ASP A 272 -6.34 -11.91 7.20
N ARG A 273 -6.22 -12.93 6.34
CA ARG A 273 -7.09 -14.11 6.38
C ARG A 273 -6.79 -15.02 7.57
N ARG A 274 -5.57 -14.90 8.10
CA ARG A 274 -5.01 -15.72 9.18
C ARG A 274 -5.12 -14.96 10.48
N SER A 275 -5.38 -15.70 11.55
CA SER A 275 -5.17 -15.21 12.91
C SER A 275 -3.69 -14.89 13.19
N LEU A 276 -3.44 -14.17 14.29
CA LEU A 276 -2.08 -13.91 14.79
C LEU A 276 -1.27 -15.21 14.98
N ALA A 277 -1.88 -16.25 15.53
CA ALA A 277 -1.21 -17.53 15.78
C ALA A 277 -0.84 -18.26 14.47
N GLU A 278 -1.77 -18.34 13.52
CA GLU A 278 -1.55 -18.99 12.22
C GLU A 278 -0.47 -18.29 11.39
N ALA A 279 -0.45 -16.96 11.44
CA ALA A 279 0.56 -16.14 10.79
C ALA A 279 1.82 -15.94 11.61
N LYS A 280 1.93 -16.48 12.83
CA LYS A 280 3.07 -16.26 13.75
C LYS A 280 3.41 -14.78 13.97
N ASP A 281 2.38 -13.93 14.00
CA ASP A 281 2.46 -12.49 14.09
C ASP A 281 3.13 -11.80 12.88
N ASP A 282 3.22 -12.46 11.71
CA ASP A 282 3.76 -11.87 10.46
C ASP A 282 3.05 -10.57 10.06
N GLN A 283 1.81 -10.35 10.52
CA GLN A 283 1.07 -9.10 10.32
C GLN A 283 1.78 -7.87 10.92
N LEU A 284 2.79 -8.07 11.77
CA LEU A 284 3.64 -6.99 12.25
C LEU A 284 4.34 -6.25 11.08
N GLY A 285 4.66 -6.95 9.99
CA GLY A 285 5.20 -6.35 8.76
C GLY A 285 4.27 -5.29 8.19
N THR A 286 2.99 -5.64 8.00
CA THR A 286 1.98 -4.69 7.53
C THR A 286 1.78 -3.56 8.55
N LEU A 287 1.71 -3.85 9.85
CA LEU A 287 1.59 -2.82 10.88
C LEU A 287 2.73 -1.80 10.82
N ALA A 288 3.98 -2.25 10.65
CA ALA A 288 5.14 -1.37 10.52
C ALA A 288 5.07 -0.51 9.25
N HIS A 289 4.73 -1.12 8.11
CA HIS A 289 4.53 -0.40 6.85
C HIS A 289 3.47 0.70 6.99
N GLU A 290 2.27 0.35 7.47
CA GLU A 290 1.19 1.32 7.60
C GLU A 290 1.43 2.37 8.69
N PHE A 291 2.15 2.03 9.77
CA PHE A 291 2.44 3.02 10.80
C PHE A 291 3.40 4.10 10.29
N PHE A 292 4.42 3.70 9.53
CA PHE A 292 5.40 4.63 8.98
C PHE A 292 4.73 5.66 8.04
N HIS A 293 3.62 5.26 7.41
CA HIS A 293 2.83 6.16 6.59
C HIS A 293 2.22 7.35 7.34
N SER A 294 2.10 7.28 8.69
CA SER A 294 1.71 8.41 9.56
C SER A 294 2.50 9.68 9.27
N TRP A 295 3.78 9.52 8.91
CA TRP A 295 4.63 10.60 8.42
C TRP A 295 4.71 10.61 6.90
N ASN A 296 5.04 9.47 6.28
CA ASN A 296 5.30 9.38 4.85
C ASN A 296 4.04 9.05 4.05
N VAL A 297 3.65 9.93 3.14
CA VAL A 297 2.40 9.96 2.36
C VAL A 297 1.18 10.56 3.05
N GLU A 298 0.93 10.35 4.35
CA GLU A 298 -0.23 10.99 5.00
C GLU A 298 -0.03 12.47 5.35
N ARG A 299 1.23 12.88 5.45
CA ARG A 299 1.60 14.28 5.76
C ARG A 299 2.74 14.75 4.88
N LEU A 300 3.81 13.97 4.78
CA LEU A 300 4.82 14.13 3.74
C LEU A 300 4.27 13.55 2.43
N ARG A 301 3.47 14.35 1.71
CA ARG A 301 2.64 13.88 0.59
C ARG A 301 3.06 14.49 -0.76
N PRO A 302 3.06 13.73 -1.87
CA PRO A 302 3.19 14.28 -3.21
C PRO A 302 2.08 15.29 -3.53
N ARG A 303 2.40 16.29 -4.36
CA ARG A 303 1.43 17.31 -4.82
C ARG A 303 0.22 16.74 -5.55
N GLU A 304 0.36 15.64 -6.27
CA GLU A 304 -0.75 15.05 -7.02
C GLU A 304 -1.80 14.38 -6.13
N LEU A 305 -1.50 14.19 -4.83
CA LEU A 305 -2.38 13.54 -3.86
C LEU A 305 -3.02 14.52 -2.86
N GLU A 306 -2.80 15.84 -3.00
CA GLU A 306 -3.29 16.85 -2.06
C GLU A 306 -4.03 18.02 -2.76
N PRO A 307 -5.35 18.17 -2.58
CA PRO A 307 -6.27 17.20 -1.95
C PRO A 307 -6.47 15.97 -2.86
N PHE A 308 -6.95 14.87 -2.30
CA PHE A 308 -7.34 13.71 -3.11
C PHE A 308 -8.56 14.03 -3.97
N ASP A 309 -8.49 13.73 -5.27
CA ASP A 309 -9.64 13.74 -6.16
C ASP A 309 -10.30 12.36 -6.15
N PHE A 310 -11.44 12.26 -5.47
CA PHE A 310 -12.22 11.02 -5.34
C PHE A 310 -12.86 10.55 -6.66
N THR A 311 -12.68 11.26 -7.78
CA THR A 311 -13.23 10.89 -9.08
C THR A 311 -12.17 10.40 -10.08
N ARG A 312 -10.89 10.47 -9.71
CA ARG A 312 -9.73 10.19 -10.57
C ARG A 312 -8.76 9.23 -9.90
N ALA A 313 -7.85 8.65 -10.69
CA ALA A 313 -6.84 7.71 -10.19
C ALA A 313 -5.73 8.34 -9.32
N ASN A 314 -5.59 9.68 -9.35
CA ASN A 314 -4.53 10.43 -8.65
C ASN A 314 -3.10 9.90 -8.96
N PRO A 315 -2.67 9.84 -10.24
CA PRO A 315 -1.34 9.35 -10.58
C PRO A 315 -0.25 10.30 -10.07
N THR A 316 0.79 9.76 -9.45
CA THR A 316 1.97 10.52 -9.01
C THR A 316 3.26 9.83 -9.47
N PRO A 317 4.30 10.58 -9.89
CA PRO A 317 5.60 10.01 -10.21
C PRO A 317 6.44 9.66 -8.95
N SER A 318 5.88 9.82 -7.74
CA SER A 318 6.65 9.76 -6.49
C SER A 318 6.34 8.56 -5.59
N LEU A 319 5.63 7.54 -6.08
CA LEU A 319 5.33 6.33 -5.28
C LEU A 319 6.59 5.55 -4.88
N TRP A 320 7.67 5.63 -5.66
CA TRP A 320 8.96 5.07 -5.26
C TRP A 320 9.47 5.61 -3.91
N LEU A 321 9.09 6.85 -3.54
CA LEU A 321 9.38 7.41 -2.22
C LEU A 321 8.23 7.16 -1.25
N ALA A 322 6.99 7.48 -1.64
CA ALA A 322 5.83 7.36 -0.75
C ALA A 322 5.65 5.92 -0.23
N GLU A 323 5.78 4.94 -1.12
CA GLU A 323 5.54 3.52 -0.83
C GLU A 323 6.86 2.77 -0.72
N GLY A 324 7.77 3.05 -1.64
CA GLY A 324 9.02 2.29 -1.69
C GLY A 324 9.98 2.59 -0.55
N PHE A 325 10.10 3.84 -0.08
CA PHE A 325 10.89 4.10 1.13
C PHE A 325 10.20 3.54 2.36
N THR A 326 8.86 3.54 2.41
CA THR A 326 8.11 2.88 3.48
C THR A 326 8.40 1.38 3.50
N SER A 327 8.48 0.71 2.35
CA SER A 327 8.90 -0.70 2.23
C SER A 327 10.36 -0.97 2.59
N TYR A 328 11.23 0.04 2.56
CA TYR A 328 12.57 -0.07 3.14
C TYR A 328 12.52 0.02 4.67
N TYR A 329 11.72 0.96 5.19
CA TYR A 329 11.65 1.25 6.60
C TYR A 329 10.86 0.24 7.43
N GLY A 330 9.80 -0.37 6.90
CA GLY A 330 9.00 -1.37 7.62
C GLY A 330 9.83 -2.54 8.19
N PRO A 331 10.52 -3.35 7.35
CA PRO A 331 11.38 -4.42 7.87
C PRO A 331 12.60 -3.89 8.65
N LEU A 332 13.11 -2.70 8.31
CA LEU A 332 14.22 -2.08 9.04
C LEU A 332 13.80 -1.65 10.46
N SER A 333 12.59 -1.14 10.66
CA SER A 333 12.08 -0.71 11.97
C SER A 333 11.85 -1.93 12.86
N ILE A 334 11.28 -3.02 12.34
CA ILE A 334 11.17 -4.32 13.03
C ILE A 334 12.55 -4.85 13.44
N ARG A 335 13.53 -4.79 12.54
CA ARG A 335 14.91 -5.18 12.83
C ARG A 335 15.52 -4.33 13.94
N ARG A 336 15.44 -3.00 13.84
CA ARG A 336 15.99 -2.06 14.83
C ARG A 336 15.29 -2.14 16.18
N ALA A 337 14.01 -2.52 16.20
CA ALA A 337 13.22 -2.80 17.39
C ALA A 337 13.61 -4.14 18.09
N GLY A 338 14.53 -4.91 17.51
CA GLY A 338 14.98 -6.20 18.05
C GLY A 338 13.93 -7.31 17.91
N LEU A 339 13.04 -7.19 16.92
CA LEU A 339 11.95 -8.14 16.65
C LEU A 339 12.24 -9.08 15.47
N ALA A 340 13.29 -8.79 14.70
CA ALA A 340 13.84 -9.65 13.66
C ALA A 340 15.37 -9.75 13.82
N SER A 341 15.92 -10.89 13.45
CA SER A 341 17.36 -11.09 13.33
C SER A 341 17.93 -10.36 12.10
N VAL A 342 19.26 -10.20 12.05
CA VAL A 342 19.94 -9.69 10.85
C VAL A 342 19.64 -10.58 9.64
N ASP A 343 19.67 -11.90 9.80
CA ASP A 343 19.49 -12.82 8.67
C ASP A 343 18.07 -12.77 8.10
N GLU A 344 17.04 -12.61 8.94
CA GLU A 344 15.66 -12.40 8.49
C GLU A 344 15.53 -11.12 7.66
N TYR A 345 16.06 -9.99 8.17
CA TYR A 345 16.07 -8.72 7.43
C TYR A 345 16.83 -8.82 6.09
N LEU A 346 17.98 -9.49 6.08
CA LEU A 346 18.77 -9.66 4.85
C LEU A 346 18.10 -10.60 3.84
N GLY A 347 17.36 -11.62 4.31
CA GLY A 347 16.56 -12.49 3.45
C GLY A 347 15.49 -11.70 2.71
N GLU A 348 14.75 -10.85 3.43
CA GLU A 348 13.71 -9.99 2.85
C GLU A 348 14.30 -8.94 1.89
N MET A 349 15.30 -8.17 2.34
CA MET A 349 15.94 -7.17 1.47
C MET A 349 16.65 -7.81 0.27
N GLY A 350 17.26 -8.98 0.46
CA GLY A 350 17.88 -9.75 -0.62
C GLY A 350 16.86 -10.16 -1.69
N ALA A 351 15.65 -10.59 -1.28
CA ALA A 351 14.57 -10.90 -2.21
C ALA A 351 14.12 -9.67 -3.01
N MET A 352 14.00 -8.50 -2.37
CA MET A 352 13.67 -7.24 -3.05
C MET A 352 14.77 -6.83 -4.05
N VAL A 353 16.04 -6.84 -3.62
CA VAL A 353 17.19 -6.55 -4.50
C VAL A 353 17.21 -7.50 -5.68
N ASN A 354 17.06 -8.79 -5.45
CA ASN A 354 17.00 -9.80 -6.50
C ASN A 354 15.85 -9.54 -7.49
N GLY A 355 14.64 -9.30 -6.99
CA GLY A 355 13.46 -9.05 -7.81
C GLY A 355 13.60 -7.80 -8.70
N VAL A 356 14.16 -6.73 -8.14
CA VAL A 356 14.39 -5.49 -8.88
C VAL A 356 15.53 -5.64 -9.87
N VAL A 357 16.70 -6.16 -9.45
CA VAL A 357 17.92 -6.33 -10.28
C VAL A 357 17.69 -7.32 -11.43
N ASN A 358 16.84 -8.32 -11.26
CA ASN A 358 16.51 -9.29 -12.29
C ASN A 358 15.17 -9.02 -12.99
N SER A 359 14.54 -7.86 -12.73
CA SER A 359 13.27 -7.52 -13.36
C SER A 359 13.40 -7.40 -14.89
N PRO A 360 12.57 -8.13 -15.67
CA PRO A 360 12.51 -7.98 -17.12
C PRO A 360 12.20 -6.55 -17.56
N ALA A 361 11.29 -5.87 -16.84
CA ALA A 361 10.89 -4.50 -17.16
C ALA A 361 12.09 -3.54 -17.13
N ARG A 362 13.00 -3.73 -16.16
CA ARG A 362 14.18 -2.89 -16.00
C ARG A 362 15.31 -3.23 -16.98
N ILE A 363 15.51 -4.51 -17.27
CA ILE A 363 16.61 -4.99 -18.14
C ILE A 363 16.27 -4.79 -19.62
N ALA A 364 14.99 -4.72 -19.99
CA ALA A 364 14.57 -4.47 -21.35
C ALA A 364 14.94 -3.04 -21.78
N ALA A 365 15.99 -2.90 -22.60
CA ALA A 365 16.54 -1.63 -23.08
C ALA A 365 15.56 -0.72 -23.86
N ARG A 366 14.33 -1.18 -24.11
CA ARG A 366 13.29 -0.46 -24.87
C ARG A 366 12.21 0.18 -24.00
N ILE A 367 12.20 -0.11 -22.71
CA ILE A 367 11.18 0.39 -21.78
C ILE A 367 11.83 1.45 -20.91
N ASN A 368 11.20 2.62 -20.80
CA ASN A 368 11.53 3.53 -19.70
C ASN A 368 11.02 2.86 -18.42
N ALA A 369 11.90 2.18 -17.69
CA ALA A 369 11.55 1.53 -16.44
C ALA A 369 12.08 2.30 -15.25
N SER A 370 12.01 3.63 -15.32
CA SER A 370 12.40 4.48 -14.21
C SER A 370 11.42 4.33 -13.04
N PRO A 371 11.87 4.58 -11.79
CA PRO A 371 11.00 4.60 -10.63
C PRO A 371 9.80 5.55 -10.78
N GLN A 372 10.00 6.70 -11.43
CA GLN A 372 8.89 7.63 -11.74
C GLN A 372 7.88 7.01 -12.71
N GLU A 373 8.34 6.40 -13.81
CA GLU A 373 7.46 5.77 -14.79
C GLU A 373 6.72 4.56 -14.20
N MET A 374 7.37 3.78 -13.33
CA MET A 374 6.73 2.67 -12.62
C MET A 374 5.68 3.17 -11.63
N SER A 375 5.91 4.30 -10.97
CA SER A 375 4.91 4.95 -10.12
C SER A 375 3.69 5.41 -10.93
N LEU A 376 3.90 5.98 -12.12
CA LEU A 376 2.81 6.40 -13.01
C LEU A 376 2.00 5.23 -13.60
N ARG A 377 2.58 4.03 -13.64
CA ARG A 377 1.91 2.79 -14.09
C ARG A 377 1.14 2.07 -13.01
N ALA A 378 1.32 2.44 -11.74
CA ALA A 378 0.65 1.85 -10.58
C ALA A 378 -0.87 1.64 -10.78
N PRO A 379 -1.64 2.62 -11.33
CA PRO A 379 -3.08 2.44 -11.48
C PRO A 379 -3.48 1.18 -12.26
N PHE A 380 -2.72 0.81 -13.30
CA PHE A 380 -3.02 -0.33 -14.17
C PHE A 380 -2.70 -1.69 -13.55
N VAL A 381 -1.92 -1.70 -12.46
CA VAL A 381 -1.50 -2.94 -11.79
C VAL A 381 -2.22 -3.13 -10.47
N ASP A 382 -2.47 -2.04 -9.74
CA ASP A 382 -3.05 -2.10 -8.39
C ASP A 382 -4.53 -2.51 -8.43
N ALA A 383 -5.34 -1.86 -9.26
CA ALA A 383 -6.76 -2.22 -9.36
C ALA A 383 -7.50 -1.81 -10.64
N ALA A 384 -6.93 -1.01 -11.55
CA ALA A 384 -7.54 -0.74 -12.87
C ALA A 384 -7.37 -1.94 -13.82
N THR A 385 -7.80 -3.10 -13.36
CA THR A 385 -7.72 -4.38 -14.07
C THR A 385 -8.72 -4.39 -15.21
N ALA A 386 -8.20 -4.54 -16.43
CA ALA A 386 -9.02 -4.70 -17.63
C ALA A 386 -9.26 -6.19 -17.92
N ILE A 387 -10.33 -6.49 -18.66
CA ILE A 387 -10.52 -7.83 -19.27
C ILE A 387 -9.40 -8.10 -20.28
N ASP A 388 -8.90 -7.04 -20.94
CA ASP A 388 -7.74 -7.08 -21.82
C ASP A 388 -6.44 -7.26 -20.99
N PRO A 389 -5.65 -8.32 -21.24
CA PRO A 389 -4.42 -8.56 -20.48
C PRO A 389 -3.36 -7.47 -20.68
N VAL A 390 -2.67 -7.12 -19.59
CA VAL A 390 -1.47 -6.27 -19.64
C VAL A 390 -0.24 -7.14 -19.91
N GLU A 391 0.70 -6.64 -20.72
CA GLU A 391 2.02 -7.30 -20.92
C GLU A 391 2.74 -7.42 -19.56
N PRO A 392 3.01 -8.64 -19.05
CA PRO A 392 3.52 -8.82 -17.69
C PRO A 392 4.95 -8.33 -17.48
N ASN A 393 5.71 -8.09 -18.55
CA ASN A 393 7.14 -7.75 -18.48
C ASN A 393 7.44 -6.25 -18.58
N ILE A 394 6.44 -5.36 -18.55
CA ILE A 394 6.63 -3.90 -18.66
C ILE A 394 6.54 -3.17 -17.32
N PHE A 395 6.39 -3.90 -16.22
CA PHE A 395 6.23 -3.33 -14.88
C PHE A 395 7.16 -3.98 -13.86
N VAL A 396 7.69 -3.16 -12.95
CA VAL A 396 8.29 -3.58 -11.69
C VAL A 396 7.60 -2.80 -10.58
N SER A 397 7.18 -3.47 -9.52
CA SER A 397 6.46 -2.81 -8.44
C SER A 397 7.31 -1.72 -7.80
N TYR A 398 6.71 -0.54 -7.64
CA TYR A 398 7.33 0.65 -7.07
C TYR A 398 7.65 0.46 -5.57
N TYR A 399 7.00 -0.48 -4.87
CA TYR A 399 7.32 -0.89 -3.50
C TYR A 399 8.74 -1.46 -3.37
N PRO A 400 9.07 -2.66 -3.91
CA PRO A 400 10.43 -3.20 -3.82
C PRO A 400 11.43 -2.34 -4.60
N TYR A 401 11.02 -1.68 -5.69
CA TYR A 401 11.93 -0.82 -6.44
C TYR A 401 12.38 0.38 -5.60
N GLY A 402 11.44 1.10 -4.98
CA GLY A 402 11.80 2.19 -4.09
C GLY A 402 12.50 1.71 -2.81
N ALA A 403 12.22 0.50 -2.31
CA ALA A 403 12.96 -0.06 -1.17
C ALA A 403 14.44 -0.30 -1.51
N VAL A 404 14.71 -0.81 -2.72
CA VAL A 404 16.08 -0.98 -3.23
C VAL A 404 16.78 0.36 -3.46
N ILE A 405 16.04 1.39 -3.87
CA ILE A 405 16.55 2.77 -3.96
C ILE A 405 16.84 3.34 -2.57
N GLY A 406 15.96 3.09 -1.59
CA GLY A 406 16.15 3.47 -0.19
C GLY A 406 17.42 2.85 0.40
N LEU A 407 17.58 1.53 0.23
CA LEU A 407 18.81 0.81 0.59
C LEU A 407 20.05 1.43 -0.09
N SER A 408 19.97 1.65 -1.39
CA SER A 408 21.07 2.22 -2.18
C SER A 408 21.45 3.61 -1.71
N LEU A 409 20.47 4.48 -1.44
CA LEU A 409 20.69 5.84 -1.01
C LEU A 409 21.22 5.88 0.43
N ASP A 410 20.66 5.08 1.35
CA ASP A 410 21.14 5.04 2.74
C ASP A 410 22.61 4.62 2.83
N LEU A 411 23.00 3.56 2.11
CA LEU A 411 24.39 3.07 2.11
C LEU A 411 25.34 4.08 1.47
N GLN A 412 24.93 4.79 0.40
CA GLN A 412 25.74 5.84 -0.22
C GLN A 412 25.87 7.07 0.69
N LEU A 413 24.79 7.47 1.37
CA LEU A 413 24.81 8.60 2.30
C LEU A 413 25.79 8.34 3.44
N ARG A 414 25.70 7.16 4.07
CA ARG A 414 26.58 6.74 5.17
C ARG A 414 28.04 6.64 4.75
N GLN A 415 28.29 6.18 3.52
CA GLN A 415 29.64 6.05 2.97
C GLN A 415 30.29 7.41 2.67
N ARG A 416 29.55 8.29 1.97
CA ARG A 416 30.12 9.48 1.34
C ARG A 416 30.00 10.73 2.21
N PHE A 417 29.02 10.78 3.11
CA PHE A 417 28.68 11.96 3.89
C PHE A 417 28.62 11.56 5.37
N PRO A 418 29.75 11.63 6.10
CA PRO A 418 29.84 11.20 7.50
C PRO A 418 28.72 11.79 8.36
N GLY A 419 28.00 10.92 9.09
CA GLY A 419 26.89 11.31 9.94
C GLY A 419 25.58 11.62 9.21
N LYS A 420 25.48 11.31 7.91
CA LYS A 420 24.23 11.36 7.14
C LYS A 420 23.75 9.95 6.83
N SER A 421 22.43 9.79 6.86
CA SER A 421 21.71 8.56 6.54
C SER A 421 20.41 8.90 5.82
N LEU A 422 19.70 7.88 5.36
CA LEU A 422 18.34 8.07 4.83
C LEU A 422 17.40 8.65 5.90
N ASP A 423 17.62 8.34 7.18
CA ASP A 423 16.82 8.89 8.29
C ASP A 423 16.93 10.42 8.33
N ASP A 424 18.12 10.96 8.06
CA ASP A 424 18.34 12.41 8.03
C ASP A 424 17.69 13.07 6.81
N TYR A 425 17.61 12.35 5.69
CA TYR A 425 16.88 12.80 4.51
C TYR A 425 15.37 12.84 4.78
N MET A 426 14.82 11.77 5.36
CA MET A 426 13.40 11.70 5.73
C MET A 426 13.04 12.74 6.80
N ARG A 427 13.90 12.97 7.80
CA ARG A 427 13.72 14.05 8.79
C ARG A 427 13.73 15.44 8.16
N LEU A 428 14.63 15.68 7.18
CA LEU A 428 14.66 16.96 6.47
C LEU A 428 13.35 17.18 5.70
N LEU A 429 12.92 16.20 4.92
CA LEU A 429 11.65 16.24 4.18
C LEU A 429 10.46 16.41 5.12
N TRP A 430 10.43 15.67 6.23
CA TRP A 430 9.42 15.82 7.27
C TRP A 430 9.38 17.27 7.77
N LYS A 431 10.52 17.86 8.12
CA LYS A 431 10.58 19.23 8.64
C LYS A 431 10.12 20.28 7.62
N THR A 432 10.47 20.13 6.34
CA THR A 432 10.23 21.15 5.32
C THR A 432 8.88 21.01 4.61
N HIS A 433 8.31 19.80 4.58
CA HIS A 433 7.07 19.50 3.86
C HIS A 433 6.03 18.89 4.81
N GLY A 434 6.35 17.74 5.43
CA GLY A 434 5.37 16.96 6.19
C GLY A 434 4.78 17.69 7.41
N ALA A 435 5.63 18.22 8.29
CA ALA A 435 5.22 18.93 9.51
C ALA A 435 4.51 20.27 9.22
N THR A 436 4.74 20.85 8.03
CA THR A 436 4.06 22.07 7.56
C THR A 436 2.87 21.78 6.66
N GLU A 437 2.58 20.50 6.40
CA GLU A 437 1.55 20.01 5.48
C GLU A 437 1.62 20.68 4.10
N GLN A 438 2.84 20.91 3.62
CA GLN A 438 3.10 21.42 2.27
C GLN A 438 3.44 20.23 1.37
N PRO A 439 2.64 19.96 0.32
CA PRO A 439 2.95 18.85 -0.55
C PRO A 439 4.24 19.08 -1.33
N TYR A 440 5.00 18.03 -1.57
CA TYR A 440 6.27 18.08 -2.29
C TYR A 440 6.11 17.78 -3.78
N THR A 441 7.06 18.24 -4.58
CA THR A 441 7.28 17.86 -5.97
C THR A 441 8.59 17.08 -6.11
N PRO A 442 8.83 16.36 -7.24
CA PRO A 442 10.12 15.72 -7.49
C PRO A 442 11.33 16.67 -7.39
N ALA A 443 11.15 17.94 -7.75
CA ALA A 443 12.20 18.96 -7.65
C ALA A 443 12.55 19.30 -6.18
N ASP A 444 11.55 19.27 -5.30
CA ASP A 444 11.77 19.50 -3.87
C ASP A 444 12.57 18.35 -3.25
N LEU A 445 12.28 17.10 -3.63
CA LEU A 445 13.06 15.93 -3.20
C LEU A 445 14.53 16.06 -3.59
N ARG A 446 14.79 16.39 -4.86
CA ARG A 446 16.15 16.63 -5.39
C ARG A 446 16.86 17.75 -4.64
N THR A 447 16.16 18.85 -4.36
CA THR A 447 16.70 20.01 -3.63
C THR A 447 16.99 19.67 -2.18
N ALA A 448 16.14 18.90 -1.52
CA ALA A 448 16.36 18.43 -0.15
C ALA A 448 17.60 17.53 -0.08
N LEU A 449 17.81 16.63 -1.06
CA LEU A 449 18.99 15.78 -1.09
C LEU A 449 20.28 16.59 -1.28
N ALA A 450 20.26 17.57 -2.18
CA ALA A 450 21.38 18.50 -2.38
C ALA A 450 21.68 19.30 -1.10
N THR A 451 20.64 19.74 -0.41
CA THR A 451 20.76 20.50 0.85
C THR A 451 21.34 19.64 1.96
N LEU A 452 20.87 18.41 2.12
CA LEU A 452 21.33 17.48 3.15
C LEU A 452 22.82 17.16 3.00
N THR A 453 23.25 16.92 1.77
CA THR A 453 24.60 16.45 1.44
C THR A 453 25.59 17.59 1.25
N GLY A 454 25.12 18.81 0.95
CA GLY A 454 25.96 19.91 0.49
C GLY A 454 26.57 19.67 -0.90
N ASP A 455 26.08 18.64 -1.62
CA ASP A 455 26.61 18.20 -2.91
C ASP A 455 25.48 18.13 -3.94
N ARG A 456 25.31 19.22 -4.69
CA ARG A 456 24.31 19.33 -5.74
C ARG A 456 24.55 18.33 -6.88
N ALA A 457 25.82 18.07 -7.21
CA ALA A 457 26.17 17.16 -8.30
C ALA A 457 25.80 15.70 -7.95
N PHE A 458 26.00 15.29 -6.69
CA PHE A 458 25.52 14.00 -6.21
C PHE A 458 23.99 13.88 -6.33
N ALA A 459 23.25 14.89 -5.88
CA ALA A 459 21.80 14.89 -5.95
C ALA A 459 21.29 14.86 -7.40
N ASP A 460 21.81 15.71 -8.28
CA ASP A 460 21.44 15.71 -9.69
C ASP A 460 21.76 14.37 -10.35
N GLN A 461 22.94 13.80 -10.12
CA GLN A 461 23.30 12.49 -10.66
C GLN A 461 22.38 11.36 -10.17
N PHE A 462 22.03 11.36 -8.88
CA PHE A 462 21.11 10.37 -8.33
C PHE A 462 19.73 10.47 -8.98
N PHE A 463 19.17 11.68 -9.08
CA PHE A 463 17.86 11.85 -9.69
C PHE A 463 17.87 11.54 -11.19
N ASP A 464 18.80 12.10 -11.94
CA ASP A 464 18.86 11.92 -13.40
C ASP A 464 19.09 10.45 -13.79
N ARG A 465 19.98 9.73 -13.08
CA ARG A 465 20.34 8.36 -13.45
C ARG A 465 19.45 7.30 -12.83
N THR A 466 19.04 7.47 -11.58
CA THR A 466 18.33 6.44 -10.80
C THR A 466 16.82 6.66 -10.79
N ILE A 467 16.35 7.91 -10.63
CA ILE A 467 14.92 8.22 -10.43
C ILE A 467 14.20 8.49 -11.76
N GLU A 468 14.83 9.27 -12.64
CA GLU A 468 14.34 9.58 -13.98
C GLU A 468 14.85 8.57 -15.02
N GLY A 469 16.06 8.06 -14.80
CA GLY A 469 16.57 6.84 -15.44
C GLY A 469 16.22 5.58 -14.64
N SER A 470 16.92 4.48 -14.89
CA SER A 470 16.70 3.19 -14.22
C SER A 470 17.99 2.56 -13.70
N PHE A 471 19.06 3.36 -13.59
CA PHE A 471 20.37 2.89 -13.13
C PHE A 471 20.32 2.46 -11.66
N LEU A 472 20.98 1.35 -11.35
CA LEU A 472 21.26 0.93 -9.98
C LEU A 472 22.79 0.83 -9.81
N PRO A 473 23.35 1.25 -8.67
CA PRO A 473 24.78 1.10 -8.43
C PRO A 473 25.15 -0.37 -8.20
N ASP A 474 26.45 -0.65 -8.21
CA ASP A 474 26.96 -1.92 -7.70
C ASP A 474 26.76 -1.98 -6.17
N PHE A 475 25.92 -2.89 -5.73
CA PHE A 475 25.61 -3.09 -4.31
C PHE A 475 26.76 -3.77 -3.55
N THR A 476 27.66 -4.47 -4.25
CA THR A 476 28.76 -5.22 -3.62
C THR A 476 29.64 -4.34 -2.71
N PRO A 477 30.23 -3.23 -3.18
CA PRO A 477 31.01 -2.35 -2.32
C PRO A 477 30.16 -1.61 -1.28
N LEU A 478 28.87 -1.38 -1.56
CA LEU A 478 27.97 -0.73 -0.60
C LEU A 478 27.70 -1.62 0.61
N LEU A 479 27.42 -2.91 0.37
CA LEU A 479 27.13 -3.93 1.38
C LEU A 479 28.37 -4.38 2.15
N ASP A 480 29.55 -4.42 1.49
CA ASP A 480 30.80 -4.83 2.13
C ASP A 480 31.21 -3.89 3.28
N GLN A 481 30.78 -2.63 3.26
CA GLN A 481 30.95 -1.69 4.39
C GLN A 481 30.26 -2.16 5.68
N ALA A 482 29.19 -2.94 5.57
CA ALA A 482 28.51 -3.58 6.67
C ALA A 482 29.02 -5.01 6.92
N GLY A 483 30.08 -5.45 6.24
CA GLY A 483 30.56 -6.83 6.28
C GLY A 483 29.56 -7.82 5.68
N LEU A 484 28.72 -7.37 4.74
CA LEU A 484 27.73 -8.20 4.06
C LEU A 484 28.21 -8.58 2.66
N VAL A 485 27.72 -9.71 2.16
CA VAL A 485 28.12 -10.28 0.88
C VAL A 485 26.89 -10.47 0.01
N LEU A 486 26.90 -9.82 -1.16
CA LEU A 486 25.98 -10.14 -2.26
C LEU A 486 26.58 -11.29 -3.07
N ARG A 487 25.82 -12.37 -3.28
CA ARG A 487 26.29 -13.53 -4.06
C ARG A 487 25.15 -14.19 -4.82
N ALA A 488 25.50 -15.07 -5.76
CA ALA A 488 24.53 -15.96 -6.39
C ALA A 488 23.99 -16.97 -5.36
N ALA A 489 22.67 -17.12 -5.28
CA ALA A 489 22.01 -18.06 -4.38
C ALA A 489 22.16 -19.53 -4.83
N GLY A 490 22.35 -19.75 -6.13
CA GLY A 490 22.44 -21.08 -6.73
C GLY A 490 23.60 -21.21 -7.73
N PRO A 491 24.87 -21.10 -7.30
CA PRO A 491 26.01 -21.16 -8.22
C PRO A 491 26.01 -22.46 -9.02
N GLY A 492 26.19 -22.35 -10.34
CA GLY A 492 26.23 -23.50 -11.26
C GLY A 492 24.87 -24.07 -11.68
N LYS A 493 23.75 -23.54 -11.16
CA LYS A 493 22.40 -23.93 -11.60
C LYS A 493 22.06 -23.29 -12.96
N GLY A 494 21.44 -24.08 -13.84
CA GLY A 494 20.91 -23.60 -15.11
C GLY A 494 19.57 -22.89 -14.92
N TRP A 495 19.38 -21.77 -15.60
CA TRP A 495 18.17 -20.98 -15.57
C TRP A 495 17.66 -20.71 -16.96
N ILE A 496 16.35 -20.86 -17.14
CA ILE A 496 15.67 -20.70 -18.44
C ILE A 496 14.62 -19.60 -18.44
N GLY A 497 14.42 -18.89 -17.33
CA GLY A 497 13.30 -17.97 -17.13
C GLY A 497 12.41 -18.40 -15.96
N ARG A 498 11.28 -17.71 -15.79
CA ARG A 498 10.22 -18.17 -14.88
C ARG A 498 9.58 -19.43 -15.46
N THR A 499 9.47 -20.47 -14.64
CA THR A 499 9.03 -21.81 -15.05
C THR A 499 7.74 -22.25 -14.36
N ASN A 500 6.95 -21.32 -13.81
CA ASN A 500 5.67 -21.64 -13.18
C ASN A 500 4.77 -22.39 -14.17
N ALA A 501 4.29 -23.54 -13.74
CA ALA A 501 3.43 -24.41 -14.52
C ALA A 501 2.35 -25.00 -13.62
N THR A 502 1.21 -25.35 -14.22
CA THR A 502 0.10 -26.04 -13.56
C THR A 502 -0.10 -27.42 -14.16
N GLN A 503 -0.58 -28.35 -13.35
CA GLN A 503 -1.08 -29.64 -13.84
C GLN A 503 -2.51 -29.44 -14.34
N GLU A 504 -2.72 -29.59 -15.63
CA GLU A 504 -4.03 -29.56 -16.27
C GLU A 504 -4.40 -30.96 -16.78
N ALA A 505 -5.65 -31.12 -17.25
CA ALA A 505 -6.14 -32.38 -17.82
C ALA A 505 -5.29 -32.85 -19.02
N ASP A 506 -4.77 -31.91 -19.82
CA ASP A 506 -4.00 -32.18 -21.03
C ASP A 506 -2.47 -32.30 -20.78
N GLY A 507 -2.03 -32.14 -19.52
CA GLY A 507 -0.63 -32.23 -19.11
C GLY A 507 -0.12 -31.00 -18.35
N VAL A 508 1.19 -30.86 -18.28
CA VAL A 508 1.83 -29.72 -17.60
C VAL A 508 1.80 -28.49 -18.49
N THR A 509 1.13 -27.42 -18.04
CA THR A 509 0.91 -26.20 -18.83
C THR A 509 1.68 -25.02 -18.23
N LEU A 510 2.38 -24.24 -19.05
CA LEU A 510 3.04 -23.02 -18.59
C LEU A 510 2.00 -22.01 -18.09
N ALA A 511 2.15 -21.58 -16.84
CA ALA A 511 1.19 -20.69 -16.17
C ALA A 511 1.48 -19.21 -16.44
N VAL A 512 2.69 -18.87 -16.89
CA VAL A 512 3.18 -17.49 -17.07
C VAL A 512 3.88 -17.34 -18.41
N SER A 513 3.78 -16.15 -19.00
CA SER A 513 4.51 -15.83 -20.23
C SER A 513 5.99 -15.65 -19.89
N PRO A 514 6.91 -16.34 -20.60
CA PRO A 514 8.33 -16.15 -20.41
C PRO A 514 8.75 -14.70 -20.68
N ALA A 515 9.64 -14.17 -19.85
CA ALA A 515 10.15 -12.83 -20.03
C ALA A 515 11.06 -12.72 -21.27
N GLN A 516 11.08 -11.55 -21.91
CA GLN A 516 12.03 -11.25 -22.98
C GLN A 516 13.48 -11.48 -22.50
N ASN A 517 14.34 -11.97 -23.39
CA ASN A 517 15.75 -12.33 -23.11
C ASN A 517 15.96 -13.55 -22.19
N THR A 518 14.92 -14.36 -21.94
CA THR A 518 15.09 -15.66 -21.28
C THR A 518 15.26 -16.81 -22.28
N PRO A 519 15.96 -17.90 -21.93
CA PRO A 519 16.07 -19.07 -22.81
C PRO A 519 14.72 -19.68 -23.19
N LEU A 520 13.73 -19.67 -22.28
CA LEU A 520 12.39 -20.19 -22.55
C LEU A 520 11.62 -19.31 -23.54
N PHE A 521 11.75 -17.98 -23.45
CA PHE A 521 11.21 -17.05 -24.45
C PHE A 521 11.87 -17.24 -25.82
N ALA A 522 13.21 -17.38 -25.85
CA ALA A 522 13.95 -17.62 -27.09
C ALA A 522 13.56 -18.95 -27.77
N ALA A 523 13.12 -19.95 -26.97
CA ALA A 523 12.58 -21.21 -27.48
C ALA A 523 11.17 -21.08 -28.09
N GLY A 524 10.50 -19.92 -27.95
CA GLY A 524 9.17 -19.67 -28.50
C GLY A 524 8.03 -20.33 -27.74
N ALA A 525 8.28 -20.80 -26.52
CA ALA A 525 7.24 -21.26 -25.60
C ALA A 525 6.56 -20.06 -24.94
N ASP A 526 5.27 -20.18 -24.66
CA ASP A 526 4.47 -19.13 -24.02
C ASP A 526 3.47 -19.72 -23.02
N ARG A 527 2.82 -18.83 -22.26
CA ARG A 527 1.72 -19.18 -21.37
C ARG A 527 0.65 -20.00 -22.11
N GLY A 528 0.18 -21.06 -21.47
CA GLY A 528 -0.82 -21.96 -22.04
C GLY A 528 -0.24 -23.08 -22.90
N ASP A 529 1.07 -23.08 -23.17
CA ASP A 529 1.71 -24.18 -23.87
C ASP A 529 1.86 -25.41 -22.96
N VAL A 530 1.51 -26.57 -23.49
CA VAL A 530 1.66 -27.86 -22.78
C VAL A 530 3.07 -28.38 -23.00
N ILE A 531 3.85 -28.52 -21.93
CA ILE A 531 5.22 -29.04 -21.99
C ILE A 531 5.19 -30.57 -22.11
N LEU A 532 5.81 -31.09 -23.16
CA LEU A 532 5.81 -32.53 -23.47
C LEU A 532 7.11 -33.21 -23.03
N SER A 533 8.25 -32.55 -23.21
CA SER A 533 9.55 -33.08 -22.78
C SER A 533 10.60 -31.98 -22.62
N LEU A 534 11.53 -32.17 -21.70
CA LEU A 534 12.71 -31.32 -21.49
C LEU A 534 13.97 -32.19 -21.42
N GLY A 535 15.01 -31.85 -22.17
CA GLY A 535 16.26 -32.62 -22.18
C GLY A 535 16.09 -34.06 -22.70
N GLY A 536 15.08 -34.29 -23.52
CA GLY A 536 14.70 -35.63 -24.00
C GLY A 536 13.92 -36.47 -22.99
N GLN A 537 13.68 -35.98 -21.77
CA GLN A 537 12.88 -36.65 -20.76
C GLN A 537 11.41 -36.19 -20.86
N PRO A 538 10.43 -37.12 -20.88
CA PRO A 538 9.02 -36.78 -20.85
C PRO A 538 8.64 -35.97 -19.61
N VAL A 539 7.75 -35.00 -19.79
CA VAL A 539 7.15 -34.23 -18.70
C VAL A 539 5.70 -34.72 -18.53
N ALA A 540 5.52 -35.75 -17.71
CA ALA A 540 4.21 -36.34 -17.44
C ALA A 540 3.42 -35.57 -16.38
N ASP A 541 4.13 -34.98 -15.43
CA ASP A 541 3.56 -34.24 -14.31
C ASP A 541 4.45 -33.07 -13.87
N LEU A 542 3.91 -32.26 -12.96
CA LEU A 542 4.61 -31.09 -12.43
C LEU A 542 5.93 -31.45 -11.71
N ALA A 543 6.01 -32.65 -11.11
CA ALA A 543 7.23 -33.12 -10.45
C ALA A 543 8.34 -33.39 -11.47
N ALA A 544 8.01 -34.03 -12.59
CA ALA A 544 8.93 -34.25 -13.71
C ALA A 544 9.41 -32.93 -14.33
N TRP A 545 8.52 -31.96 -14.52
CA TRP A 545 8.91 -30.61 -14.96
C TRP A 545 9.89 -29.96 -13.99
N THR A 546 9.56 -29.94 -12.70
CA THR A 546 10.38 -29.33 -11.66
C THR A 546 11.77 -29.99 -11.58
N ALA A 547 11.82 -31.32 -11.61
CA ALA A 547 13.07 -32.06 -11.60
C ALA A 547 13.89 -31.82 -12.87
N GLY A 548 13.25 -31.78 -14.05
CA GLY A 548 13.90 -31.49 -15.32
C GLY A 548 14.54 -30.10 -15.35
N VAL A 549 13.82 -29.08 -14.88
CA VAL A 549 14.35 -27.71 -14.75
C VAL A 549 15.51 -27.66 -13.76
N ALA A 550 15.39 -28.32 -12.61
CA ALA A 550 16.44 -28.35 -11.58
C ALA A 550 17.74 -29.04 -12.05
N ALA A 551 17.65 -29.96 -13.01
CA ALA A 551 18.80 -30.67 -13.57
C ALA A 551 19.57 -29.88 -14.66
N LEU A 552 19.04 -28.74 -15.10
CA LEU A 552 19.65 -27.93 -16.15
C LEU A 552 21.00 -27.35 -15.70
N LYS A 553 21.95 -27.31 -16.63
CA LYS A 553 23.27 -26.71 -16.44
C LYS A 553 23.48 -25.55 -17.41
N PRO A 554 24.10 -24.43 -16.97
CA PRO A 554 24.40 -23.31 -17.84
C PRO A 554 25.19 -23.75 -19.08
N GLY A 555 24.86 -23.19 -20.24
CA GLY A 555 25.52 -23.45 -21.52
C GLY A 555 25.16 -24.78 -22.19
N THR A 556 24.35 -25.64 -21.56
CA THR A 556 24.01 -26.96 -22.11
C THR A 556 22.84 -26.87 -23.09
N LEU A 557 23.07 -27.13 -24.37
CA LEU A 557 22.00 -27.14 -25.37
C LEU A 557 21.00 -28.26 -25.07
N THR A 558 19.75 -27.89 -24.78
CA THR A 558 18.72 -28.78 -24.25
C THR A 558 17.49 -28.76 -25.16
N PRO A 559 17.02 -29.89 -25.70
CA PRO A 559 15.78 -29.93 -26.48
C PRO A 559 14.56 -29.72 -25.57
N LEU A 560 13.63 -28.89 -26.03
CA LEU A 560 12.31 -28.68 -25.45
C LEU A 560 11.25 -29.06 -26.50
N ARG A 561 10.28 -29.88 -26.10
CA ARG A 561 9.07 -30.14 -26.88
C ARG A 561 7.86 -29.64 -26.13
N TYR A 562 6.98 -28.95 -26.85
CA TYR A 562 5.78 -28.36 -26.28
C TYR A 562 4.67 -28.32 -27.33
N ARG A 563 3.41 -28.27 -26.89
CA ARG A 563 2.25 -28.11 -27.75
C ARG A 563 1.68 -26.71 -27.57
N GLN A 564 1.72 -25.94 -28.64
CA GLN A 564 1.22 -24.58 -28.69
C GLN A 564 0.03 -24.51 -29.62
N ARG A 565 -1.14 -24.14 -29.07
CA ARG A 565 -2.40 -24.04 -29.83
C ARG A 565 -2.71 -25.31 -30.64
N GLY A 566 -2.48 -26.48 -30.04
CA GLY A 566 -2.70 -27.78 -30.66
C GLY A 566 -1.56 -28.29 -31.56
N ILE A 567 -0.54 -27.48 -31.85
CA ILE A 567 0.58 -27.85 -32.73
C ILE A 567 1.79 -28.21 -31.88
N GLU A 568 2.35 -29.41 -32.08
CA GLU A 568 3.62 -29.77 -31.45
C GLU A 568 4.79 -29.01 -32.09
N ARG A 569 5.61 -28.43 -31.23
CA ARG A 569 6.83 -27.70 -31.58
C ARG A 569 8.01 -28.32 -30.85
N THR A 570 9.17 -28.22 -31.50
CA THR A 570 10.46 -28.58 -30.92
C THR A 570 11.38 -27.37 -31.04
N ALA A 571 12.03 -27.01 -29.95
CA ALA A 571 13.01 -25.94 -29.90
C ALA A 571 14.25 -26.41 -29.12
N MET A 572 15.39 -25.77 -29.37
CA MET A 572 16.56 -25.93 -28.53
C MET A 572 16.63 -24.72 -27.60
N LEU A 573 16.80 -24.96 -26.31
CA LEU A 573 17.08 -23.92 -25.33
C LEU A 573 18.49 -24.08 -24.77
N THR A 574 19.12 -22.96 -24.42
CA THR A 574 20.44 -22.95 -23.75
C THR A 574 20.25 -22.27 -22.40
N PRO A 575 20.21 -23.03 -21.28
CA PRO A 575 20.12 -22.46 -19.95
C PRO A 575 21.30 -21.52 -19.72
N VAL A 576 21.06 -20.40 -19.05
CA VAL A 576 22.11 -19.48 -18.59
C VAL A 576 22.42 -19.74 -17.11
N ALA A 577 23.43 -19.06 -16.55
CA ALA A 577 23.64 -19.08 -15.11
C ALA A 577 22.43 -18.48 -14.39
N ASP A 578 21.97 -19.12 -13.31
CA ASP A 578 20.89 -18.60 -12.48
C ASP A 578 21.25 -17.19 -11.95
N PRO A 579 20.50 -16.15 -12.34
CA PRO A 579 20.81 -14.79 -11.95
C PRO A 579 20.36 -14.48 -10.51
N THR A 580 19.74 -15.44 -9.81
CA THR A 580 19.19 -15.22 -8.46
C THR A 580 20.28 -14.82 -7.47
N LEU A 581 20.09 -13.67 -6.83
CA LEU A 581 20.99 -13.09 -5.84
C LEU A 581 20.45 -13.28 -4.42
N GLU A 582 21.36 -13.36 -3.45
CA GLU A 582 21.06 -13.27 -2.02
C GLU A 582 22.08 -12.37 -1.30
N ILE A 583 21.66 -11.79 -0.18
CA ILE A 583 22.52 -11.01 0.71
C ILE A 583 22.70 -11.81 2.00
N VAL A 584 23.96 -12.05 2.37
CA VAL A 584 24.29 -12.79 3.60
C VAL A 584 25.34 -12.04 4.41
N ARG A 585 25.41 -12.35 5.71
CA ARG A 585 26.52 -11.89 6.55
C ARG A 585 27.84 -12.50 6.07
N GLY A 586 28.92 -11.73 6.08
CA GLY A 586 30.26 -12.25 5.77
C GLY A 586 30.66 -13.42 6.68
N GLU A 587 30.20 -13.38 7.93
CA GLU A 587 30.39 -14.40 8.95
C GLU A 587 29.90 -15.79 8.50
N THR A 588 28.76 -15.86 7.79
CA THR A 588 28.18 -17.14 7.35
C THR A 588 28.94 -17.75 6.17
N VAL A 589 29.89 -17.00 5.59
CA VAL A 589 30.74 -17.42 4.49
C VAL A 589 32.22 -17.40 4.85
N GLY A 590 32.54 -17.40 6.15
CA GLY A 590 33.91 -17.50 6.66
C GLY A 590 34.71 -16.20 6.63
N ARG A 591 34.07 -15.03 6.44
CA ARG A 591 34.71 -13.72 6.60
C ARG A 591 34.58 -13.25 8.05
N THR A 592 35.65 -12.68 8.59
CA THR A 592 35.60 -12.00 9.89
C THR A 592 35.35 -10.51 9.67
N PRO A 593 34.21 -9.95 10.14
CA PRO A 593 33.92 -8.53 9.98
C PRO A 593 34.88 -7.69 10.82
N THR A 594 35.40 -6.62 10.23
CA THR A 594 36.25 -5.65 10.90
C THR A 594 35.46 -4.86 11.95
N PRO A 595 36.13 -4.22 12.94
CA PRO A 595 35.45 -3.32 13.87
C PRO A 595 34.65 -2.20 13.18
N GLN A 596 35.16 -1.69 12.05
CA GLN A 596 34.48 -0.68 11.24
C GLN A 596 33.21 -1.22 10.60
N GLN A 597 33.25 -2.44 10.05
CA GLN A 597 32.07 -3.10 9.47
C GLN A 597 30.98 -3.35 10.52
N ARG A 598 31.38 -3.79 11.73
CA ARG A 598 30.45 -3.97 12.85
C ARG A 598 29.84 -2.64 13.30
N ALA A 599 30.64 -1.58 13.42
CA ALA A 599 30.14 -0.26 13.78
C ALA A 599 29.18 0.31 12.73
N PHE A 600 29.50 0.14 11.43
CA PHE A 600 28.61 0.54 10.34
C PHE A 600 27.28 -0.20 10.40
N ARG A 601 27.33 -1.54 10.53
CA ARG A 601 26.14 -2.38 10.61
C ARG A 601 25.30 -2.04 11.85
N LEU A 602 25.91 -1.80 13.01
CA LEU A 602 25.23 -1.37 14.23
C LEU A 602 24.52 -0.01 14.04
N GLY A 603 25.20 0.96 13.43
CA GLY A 603 24.61 2.28 13.16
C GLY A 603 23.49 2.25 12.10
N TRP A 604 23.42 1.19 11.29
CA TRP A 604 22.40 1.02 10.26
C TRP A 604 21.23 0.14 10.72
N LEU A 605 21.50 -1.06 11.23
CA LEU A 605 20.51 -2.08 11.57
C LEU A 605 20.12 -2.09 13.06
N GLY A 606 20.81 -1.32 13.90
CA GLY A 606 20.64 -1.41 15.36
C GLY A 606 21.42 -2.57 15.98
N ALA A 607 21.21 -2.80 17.29
CA ALA A 607 21.90 -3.84 18.03
C ALA A 607 21.57 -5.24 17.49
N GLU A 608 22.58 -6.11 17.37
CA GLU A 608 22.44 -7.53 17.00
C GLU A 608 21.93 -8.41 18.14
#